data_AF-A0A7V1XW88-F1
#
_entry.id   AF-A0A7V1XW88-F1
#
_cell.length_a   1.000
_cell.length_b   1.000
_cell.length_c   1.000
_cell.angle_alpha   90.00
_cell.angle_beta   90.00
_cell.angle_gamma   90.00
#
_symmetry.space_group_name_H-M   'P 1'
#
loop_
_entity.id
_entity.type
_entity.pdbx_description
1 polymer ?
#
loop_
_entity_poly.entity_id
_entity_poly.type
_entity_poly.pdbx_seq_one_letter_code
_entity_poly.pdbx_strand_id
1 'polypeptide(L)'
;MFVLLVALSFANNAAVAQAKRPPARPPIKATAPKLTKEQNFILSVVRSAVGMSQPDPQDRLRVLNSAVNIVSTLDSRYAARLAKEGVAVESRLVAAGMTPTVSIMASGRADCATMNEFVETLDPKNVFTAEESLIGAISKCPTQTLELVRQKTDAAVEQGTIAPRLLMALMEKSGPASFWTRDRFAKLFSSLPDPAAEPAKQAAPDYAAMYASLAPKIGRDLARSSAARLFAWLNRMEAGPQRSSAVNITASGLERALGEKAYREFLEGDVVARQLVEAKGPPPSAQTNNEETVSVLRAMGSEGTEQLGDLRRLPASLRAREAAALGFARGTAKPADKDSAASFFDIAFSAADEFWSQRESIKNAAGIVEEVSEAAAHVDAIDALRRAQGLQDPTAQAIGMIAVARVVSGRDAR
;
A
#
# COMPACT_ATOMS: atom_id res chain seq x y z
N MET A 1 74.48 -15.05 22.32
CA MET A 1 75.36 -16.17 21.94
C MET A 1 74.60 -17.03 20.92
N PHE A 2 75.08 -17.09 19.67
CA PHE A 2 74.72 -17.97 18.52
C PHE A 2 73.21 -18.07 18.12
N VAL A 3 72.72 -17.58 16.96
CA VAL A 3 72.90 -17.94 15.53
C VAL A 3 72.67 -19.42 15.20
N LEU A 4 71.59 -19.72 14.44
CA LEU A 4 71.43 -20.65 13.29
C LEU A 4 69.89 -20.79 13.03
N LEU A 5 69.25 -20.42 11.91
CA LEU A 5 69.36 -20.83 10.49
C LEU A 5 69.28 -22.35 10.27
N VAL A 6 68.12 -22.88 9.85
CA VAL A 6 68.00 -23.90 8.78
C VAL A 6 66.62 -23.76 8.11
N ALA A 7 66.67 -23.48 6.81
CA ALA A 7 65.59 -23.62 5.85
C ALA A 7 65.50 -25.08 5.37
N LEU A 8 64.30 -25.58 5.10
CA LEU A 8 64.08 -26.81 4.35
C LEU A 8 63.14 -26.53 3.18
N SER A 9 63.75 -26.43 2.01
CA SER A 9 63.14 -26.46 0.69
C SER A 9 62.75 -27.90 0.36
N PHE A 10 61.51 -28.11 -0.08
CA PHE A 10 61.19 -29.19 -1.01
C PHE A 10 60.65 -28.57 -2.28
N ALA A 11 61.49 -28.55 -3.31
CA ALA A 11 61.10 -28.33 -4.68
C ALA A 11 60.35 -29.58 -5.18
N ASN A 12 59.20 -29.39 -5.80
CA ASN A 12 58.68 -30.38 -6.73
C ASN A 12 58.27 -29.68 -8.03
N ASN A 13 59.00 -30.02 -9.08
CA ASN A 13 58.77 -29.62 -10.46
C ASN A 13 57.44 -30.22 -10.95
N ALA A 14 56.50 -29.37 -11.34
CA ALA A 14 55.40 -29.77 -12.22
C ALA A 14 55.46 -28.89 -13.47
N ALA A 15 55.78 -29.54 -14.59
CA ALA A 15 55.82 -28.96 -15.92
C ALA A 15 54.47 -28.31 -16.26
N VAL A 16 54.51 -27.02 -16.61
CA VAL A 16 53.35 -26.26 -17.08
C VAL A 16 53.00 -26.72 -18.49
N ALA A 17 52.01 -27.60 -18.61
CA ALA A 17 51.34 -27.85 -19.88
C ALA A 17 50.54 -26.58 -20.25
N GLN A 18 51.03 -25.82 -21.23
CA GLN A 18 50.30 -24.70 -21.82
C GLN A 18 49.07 -25.24 -22.58
N ALA A 19 47.93 -25.29 -21.89
CA ALA A 19 46.65 -25.48 -22.52
C ALA A 19 46.35 -24.24 -23.40
N LYS A 20 46.33 -24.42 -24.72
CA LYS A 20 45.83 -23.44 -25.69
C LYS A 20 44.43 -22.99 -25.27
N ARG A 21 44.32 -21.75 -24.80
CA ARG A 21 43.03 -21.09 -24.56
C ARG A 21 42.25 -21.05 -25.88
N PRO A 22 40.99 -21.51 -25.93
CA PRO A 22 40.16 -21.33 -27.10
C PRO A 22 39.94 -19.83 -27.36
N PRO A 23 39.84 -19.40 -28.63
CA PRO A 23 39.62 -17.99 -28.96
C PRO A 23 38.32 -17.52 -28.32
N ALA A 24 38.38 -16.36 -27.65
CA ALA A 24 37.22 -15.72 -27.05
C ALA A 24 36.13 -15.53 -28.12
N ARG A 25 34.97 -16.15 -27.91
CA ARG A 25 33.78 -15.84 -28.72
C ARG A 25 33.52 -14.34 -28.59
N PRO A 26 33.31 -13.61 -29.70
CA PRO A 26 32.92 -12.21 -29.62
C PRO A 26 31.64 -12.10 -28.78
N PRO A 27 31.51 -11.09 -27.92
CA PRO A 27 30.28 -10.90 -27.15
C PRO A 27 29.15 -10.73 -28.16
N ILE A 28 28.17 -11.65 -28.10
CA ILE A 28 26.90 -11.47 -28.78
C ILE A 28 26.34 -10.17 -28.20
N LYS A 29 26.40 -9.08 -28.97
CA LYS A 29 25.68 -7.85 -28.65
C LYS A 29 24.21 -8.27 -28.63
N ALA A 30 23.66 -8.47 -27.43
CA ALA A 30 22.24 -8.64 -27.25
C ALA A 30 21.58 -7.38 -27.83
N THR A 31 21.06 -7.48 -29.05
CA THR A 31 20.17 -6.47 -29.62
C THR A 31 19.03 -6.32 -28.63
N ALA A 32 18.91 -5.13 -28.05
CA ALA A 32 17.78 -4.81 -27.18
C ALA A 32 16.49 -5.18 -27.92
N PRO A 33 15.56 -5.90 -27.28
CA PRO A 33 14.31 -6.28 -27.92
C PRO A 33 13.62 -5.02 -28.44
N LYS A 34 13.25 -5.02 -29.72
CA LYS A 34 12.50 -3.91 -30.32
C LYS A 34 11.10 -3.92 -29.70
N LEU A 35 10.70 -2.80 -29.11
CA LEU A 35 9.37 -2.61 -28.53
C LEU A 35 8.29 -2.71 -29.61
N THR A 36 7.14 -3.29 -29.28
CA THR A 36 5.96 -3.32 -30.17
C THR A 36 5.35 -1.93 -30.36
N LYS A 37 4.40 -1.77 -31.29
CA LYS A 37 3.74 -0.48 -31.52
C LYS A 37 2.95 -0.04 -30.28
N GLU A 38 2.31 -1.01 -29.63
CA GLU A 38 1.51 -0.87 -28.43
C GLU A 38 2.39 -0.50 -27.22
N GLN A 39 3.54 -1.16 -27.06
CA GLN A 39 4.52 -0.80 -26.03
C GLN A 39 5.09 0.62 -26.24
N ASN A 40 5.33 1.02 -27.48
CA ASN A 40 5.73 2.40 -27.80
C ASN A 40 4.62 3.41 -27.50
N PHE A 41 3.36 3.06 -27.79
CA PHE A 41 2.20 3.87 -27.43
C PHE A 41 2.12 4.06 -25.90
N ILE A 42 2.19 2.98 -25.13
CA ILE A 42 2.15 3.01 -23.66
C ILE A 42 3.26 3.91 -23.11
N LEU A 43 4.50 3.72 -23.55
CA LEU A 43 5.63 4.55 -23.10
C LEU A 43 5.46 6.03 -23.49
N SER A 44 4.91 6.31 -24.67
CA SER A 44 4.64 7.69 -25.10
C SER A 44 3.57 8.36 -24.23
N VAL A 45 2.47 7.66 -23.96
CA VAL A 45 1.38 8.16 -23.10
C VAL A 45 1.88 8.40 -21.68
N VAL A 46 2.59 7.43 -21.09
CA VAL A 46 3.13 7.59 -19.72
C VAL A 46 4.16 8.71 -19.65
N ARG A 47 5.05 8.86 -20.63
CA ARG A 47 6.01 9.99 -20.67
C ARG A 47 5.29 11.33 -20.77
N SER A 48 4.22 11.41 -21.56
CA SER A 48 3.41 12.62 -21.70
C SER A 48 2.71 12.96 -20.38
N ALA A 49 2.08 11.98 -19.73
CA ALA A 49 1.39 12.14 -18.45
C ALA A 49 2.35 12.56 -17.32
N VAL A 50 3.50 11.88 -17.19
CA VAL A 50 4.51 12.21 -16.18
C VAL A 50 5.19 13.56 -16.47
N GLY A 51 5.23 13.99 -17.73
CA GLY A 51 5.77 15.29 -18.12
C GLY A 51 4.90 16.49 -17.72
N MET A 52 3.64 16.25 -17.32
CA MET A 52 2.75 17.31 -16.85
C MET A 52 3.21 17.82 -15.47
N SER A 53 3.01 19.10 -15.20
CA SER A 53 3.29 19.69 -13.89
C SER A 53 2.14 19.39 -12.93
N GLN A 54 2.47 18.89 -11.73
CA GLN A 54 1.54 18.76 -10.61
C GLN A 54 1.97 19.73 -9.50
N PRO A 55 1.13 20.70 -9.12
CA PRO A 55 1.49 21.67 -8.09
C PRO A 55 1.53 21.05 -6.69
N ASP A 56 0.65 20.08 -6.40
CA ASP A 56 0.62 19.34 -5.13
C ASP A 56 1.60 18.15 -5.15
N PRO A 57 2.54 18.04 -4.20
CA PRO A 57 3.43 16.89 -4.07
C PRO A 57 2.69 15.55 -3.87
N GLN A 58 1.51 15.51 -3.24
CA GLN A 58 0.71 14.29 -3.11
C GLN A 58 0.20 13.82 -4.48
N ASP A 59 -0.27 14.76 -5.30
CA ASP A 59 -0.69 14.52 -6.67
C ASP A 59 0.48 14.03 -7.55
N ARG A 60 1.66 14.65 -7.42
CA ARG A 60 2.87 14.17 -8.09
C ARG A 60 3.19 12.73 -7.71
N LEU A 61 3.11 12.41 -6.43
CA LEU A 61 3.41 11.06 -5.92
C LEU A 61 2.44 10.01 -6.48
N ARG A 62 1.15 10.34 -6.57
CA ARG A 62 0.13 9.47 -7.20
C ARG A 62 0.45 9.18 -8.66
N VAL A 63 0.73 10.22 -9.45
CA VAL A 63 1.09 10.07 -10.88
C VAL A 63 2.31 9.19 -11.05
N LEU A 64 3.37 9.42 -10.26
CA LEU A 64 4.59 8.60 -10.29
C LEU A 64 4.31 7.15 -9.91
N ASN A 65 3.51 6.91 -8.86
CA ASN A 65 3.17 5.56 -8.41
C ASN A 65 2.38 4.78 -9.47
N SER A 66 1.36 5.40 -10.07
CA SER A 66 0.58 4.78 -11.14
C SER A 66 1.45 4.53 -12.39
N ALA A 67 2.34 5.46 -12.75
CA ALA A 67 3.23 5.32 -13.90
C ALA A 67 4.25 4.17 -13.74
N VAL A 68 4.94 4.11 -12.59
CA VAL A 68 5.99 3.11 -12.32
C VAL A 68 5.47 1.69 -12.46
N ASN A 69 4.24 1.44 -11.98
CA ASN A 69 3.65 0.10 -12.03
C ASN A 69 3.47 -0.41 -13.46
N ILE A 70 3.15 0.48 -14.41
CA ILE A 70 2.98 0.14 -15.83
C ILE A 70 4.32 0.00 -16.53
N VAL A 71 5.23 0.98 -16.37
CA VAL A 71 6.46 0.99 -17.16
C VAL A 71 7.51 -0.01 -16.69
N SER A 72 7.36 -0.56 -15.48
CA SER A 72 8.32 -1.49 -14.89
C SER A 72 8.62 -2.74 -15.74
N THR A 73 7.64 -3.21 -16.51
CA THR A 73 7.76 -4.36 -17.41
C THR A 73 8.25 -4.00 -18.81
N LEU A 74 8.22 -2.71 -19.17
CA LEU A 74 8.52 -2.21 -20.51
C LEU A 74 9.91 -1.55 -20.60
N ASP A 75 10.23 -0.70 -19.63
CA ASP A 75 11.49 0.04 -19.54
C ASP A 75 11.90 0.16 -18.07
N SER A 76 12.65 -0.83 -17.60
CA SER A 76 13.09 -0.91 -16.19
C SER A 76 13.98 0.26 -15.78
N ARG A 77 14.75 0.85 -16.71
CA ARG A 77 15.58 2.03 -16.43
C ARG A 77 14.73 3.27 -16.24
N TYR A 78 13.71 3.45 -17.09
CA TYR A 78 12.78 4.56 -16.92
C TYR A 78 11.95 4.40 -15.64
N ALA A 79 11.42 3.19 -15.38
CA ALA A 79 10.70 2.88 -14.15
C ALA A 79 11.54 3.16 -12.90
N ALA A 80 12.82 2.80 -12.89
CA ALA A 80 13.73 3.07 -11.78
C ALA A 80 13.93 4.58 -11.54
N ARG A 81 14.01 5.40 -12.61
CA ARG A 81 14.10 6.86 -12.47
C ARG A 81 12.82 7.45 -11.86
N LEU A 82 11.66 7.00 -12.32
CA LEU A 82 10.37 7.43 -11.78
C LEU A 82 10.20 7.01 -10.32
N ALA A 83 10.60 5.78 -9.98
CA ALA A 83 10.56 5.29 -8.60
C ALA A 83 11.49 6.11 -7.71
N LYS A 84 12.71 6.43 -8.15
CA LYS A 84 13.64 7.28 -7.40
C LYS A 84 13.08 8.69 -7.15
N GLU A 85 12.48 9.30 -8.17
CA GLU A 85 11.79 10.58 -8.01
C GLU A 85 10.62 10.47 -7.02
N GLY A 86 9.83 9.41 -7.14
CA GLY A 86 8.69 9.15 -6.27
C GLY A 86 9.11 9.01 -4.80
N VAL A 87 10.20 8.28 -4.52
CA VAL A 87 10.76 8.21 -3.17
C VAL A 87 11.24 9.57 -2.68
N ALA A 88 11.83 10.41 -3.53
CA ALA A 88 12.25 11.76 -3.14
C ALA A 88 11.06 12.67 -2.80
N VAL A 89 9.93 12.52 -3.50
CA VAL A 89 8.67 13.21 -3.16
C VAL A 89 8.10 12.68 -1.84
N GLU A 90 7.99 11.35 -1.71
CA GLU A 90 7.51 10.67 -0.50
C GLU A 90 8.33 11.06 0.75
N SER A 91 9.65 11.10 0.62
CA SER A 91 10.57 11.51 1.69
C SER A 91 10.33 12.95 2.15
N ARG A 92 10.08 13.88 1.21
CA ARG A 92 9.77 15.28 1.53
C ARG A 92 8.42 15.42 2.24
N LEU A 93 7.41 14.68 1.81
CA LEU A 93 6.10 14.64 2.47
C LEU A 93 6.24 14.18 3.92
N VAL A 94 6.91 13.05 4.12
CA VAL A 94 7.17 12.49 5.45
C VAL A 94 8.00 13.45 6.31
N ALA A 95 9.04 14.07 5.76
CA ALA A 95 9.85 15.06 6.48
C ALA A 95 9.03 16.27 6.94
N ALA A 96 8.03 16.67 6.16
CA ALA A 96 7.08 17.72 6.49
C ALA A 96 5.95 17.25 7.45
N GLY A 97 5.99 16.01 7.93
CA GLY A 97 4.98 15.43 8.81
C GLY A 97 3.69 15.00 8.12
N MET A 98 3.65 15.00 6.78
CA MET A 98 2.49 14.60 5.99
C MET A 98 2.52 13.12 5.64
N THR A 99 1.42 12.40 5.90
CA THR A 99 1.30 10.99 5.51
C THR A 99 1.15 10.91 3.99
N PRO A 100 2.03 10.18 3.29
CA PRO A 100 1.88 9.97 1.86
C PRO A 100 0.54 9.28 1.55
N THR A 101 -0.17 9.76 0.53
CA THR A 101 -1.46 9.17 0.12
C THR A 101 -1.29 7.84 -0.62
N VAL A 102 -0.11 7.62 -1.19
CA VAL A 102 0.37 6.34 -1.74
C VAL A 102 1.86 6.22 -1.41
N SER A 103 2.40 4.99 -1.40
CA SER A 103 3.83 4.76 -1.14
C SER A 103 4.51 4.01 -2.29
N ILE A 104 5.54 4.65 -2.87
CA ILE A 104 6.41 4.04 -3.88
C ILE A 104 7.24 2.93 -3.23
N MET A 105 7.63 3.11 -1.97
CA MET A 105 8.36 2.11 -1.22
C MET A 105 7.50 0.88 -0.93
N ALA A 106 6.24 1.06 -0.50
CA ALA A 106 5.31 -0.04 -0.26
C ALA A 106 4.88 -0.77 -1.54
N SER A 107 4.83 -0.07 -2.68
CA SER A 107 4.60 -0.71 -3.99
C SER A 107 5.71 -1.69 -4.40
N GLY A 108 6.83 -1.72 -3.67
CA GLY A 108 7.96 -2.61 -3.94
C GLY A 108 8.75 -2.19 -5.18
N ARG A 109 8.67 -0.93 -5.61
CA ARG A 109 9.32 -0.45 -6.85
C ARG A 109 10.63 0.30 -6.61
N ALA A 110 10.82 0.93 -5.44
CA ALA A 110 12.08 1.59 -5.09
C ALA A 110 13.23 0.59 -4.89
N ASP A 111 14.44 0.95 -5.31
CA ASP A 111 15.63 0.11 -5.08
C ASP A 111 16.10 0.18 -3.61
N CYS A 112 16.85 -0.84 -3.18
CA CYS A 112 17.26 -0.95 -1.78
C CYS A 112 18.23 0.16 -1.33
N ALA A 113 19.02 0.76 -2.22
CA ALA A 113 19.91 1.85 -1.85
C ALA A 113 19.09 3.11 -1.53
N THR A 114 18.13 3.45 -2.39
CA THR A 114 17.22 4.58 -2.16
C THR A 114 16.35 4.36 -0.91
N MET A 115 15.83 3.14 -0.68
CA MET A 115 15.08 2.82 0.54
C MET A 115 15.96 2.95 1.80
N ASN A 116 17.22 2.52 1.75
CA ASN A 116 18.13 2.65 2.88
C ASN A 116 18.41 4.11 3.22
N GLU A 117 18.68 4.95 2.22
CA GLU A 117 18.88 6.40 2.39
C GLU A 117 17.66 7.09 3.03
N PHE A 118 16.45 6.71 2.61
CA PHE A 118 15.21 7.19 3.25
C PHE A 118 15.16 6.85 4.74
N VAL A 119 15.43 5.60 5.10
CA VAL A 119 15.39 5.18 6.52
C VAL A 119 16.49 5.88 7.33
N GLU A 120 17.71 6.05 6.77
CA GLU A 120 18.82 6.74 7.44
C GLU A 120 18.45 8.18 7.81
N THR A 121 17.85 8.89 6.88
CA THR A 121 17.48 10.31 7.00
C THR A 121 16.17 10.54 7.76
N LEU A 122 15.39 9.50 8.04
CA LEU A 122 14.10 9.62 8.74
C LEU A 122 14.28 10.10 10.20
N ASP A 123 13.57 11.16 10.56
CA ASP A 123 13.43 11.61 11.95
C ASP A 123 12.49 10.66 12.73
N PRO A 124 12.87 10.15 13.92
CA PRO A 124 12.02 9.28 14.74
C PRO A 124 10.59 9.81 14.96
N LYS A 125 10.39 11.14 15.05
CA LYS A 125 9.04 11.72 15.23
C LYS A 125 8.10 11.46 14.05
N ASN A 126 8.66 11.21 12.86
CA ASN A 126 7.92 10.99 11.62
C ASN A 126 7.68 9.49 11.34
N VAL A 127 8.05 8.59 12.25
CA VAL A 127 7.89 7.13 12.06
C VAL A 127 6.44 6.71 11.88
N PHE A 128 5.49 7.36 12.59
CA PHE A 128 4.06 7.10 12.38
C PHE A 128 3.60 7.51 10.98
N THR A 129 4.01 8.70 10.53
CA THR A 129 3.72 9.21 9.18
C THR A 129 4.35 8.36 8.08
N ALA A 130 5.53 7.80 8.34
CA ALA A 130 6.29 6.94 7.43
C ALA A 130 5.91 5.46 7.49
N GLU A 131 4.89 5.08 8.27
CA GLU A 131 4.63 3.69 8.64
C GLU A 131 4.56 2.75 7.43
N GLU A 132 3.79 3.14 6.39
CA GLU A 132 3.63 2.33 5.18
C GLU A 132 4.94 2.23 4.37
N SER A 133 5.68 3.33 4.26
CA SER A 133 6.99 3.40 3.61
C SER A 133 8.00 2.44 4.27
N LEU A 134 8.04 2.44 5.60
CA LEU A 134 8.94 1.61 6.41
C LEU A 134 8.57 0.13 6.31
N ILE A 135 7.27 -0.20 6.30
CA ILE A 135 6.80 -1.57 6.05
C ILE A 135 7.25 -2.05 4.65
N GLY A 136 7.14 -1.18 3.63
CA GLY A 136 7.67 -1.45 2.29
C GLY A 136 9.16 -1.74 2.29
N ALA A 137 9.93 -0.90 3.00
CA ALA A 137 11.38 -1.00 3.09
C ALA A 137 11.85 -2.32 3.72
N ILE A 138 11.27 -2.73 4.86
CA ILE A 138 11.64 -3.99 5.54
C ILE A 138 11.12 -5.23 4.80
N SER A 139 10.06 -5.08 4.01
CA SER A 139 9.50 -6.18 3.22
C SER A 139 10.37 -6.46 1.99
N LYS A 140 10.80 -5.41 1.28
CA LYS A 140 11.59 -5.55 0.06
C LYS A 140 13.09 -5.72 0.32
N CYS A 141 13.65 -4.99 1.27
CA CYS A 141 15.10 -4.88 1.49
C CYS A 141 15.49 -5.21 2.95
N PRO A 142 15.06 -6.38 3.50
CA PRO A 142 15.22 -6.68 4.92
C PRO A 142 16.67 -6.69 5.40
N THR A 143 17.62 -7.10 4.56
CA THR A 143 19.04 -7.18 4.96
C THR A 143 19.68 -5.81 5.13
N GLN A 144 19.22 -4.78 4.40
CA GLN A 144 19.74 -3.43 4.49
C GLN A 144 18.97 -2.58 5.52
N THR A 145 17.65 -2.74 5.59
CA THR A 145 16.80 -1.77 6.29
C THR A 145 16.31 -2.25 7.66
N LEU A 146 16.20 -3.56 7.92
CA LEU A 146 15.51 -4.07 9.12
C LEU A 146 16.08 -3.50 10.43
N GLU A 147 17.39 -3.56 10.60
CA GLU A 147 18.05 -3.12 11.84
C GLU A 147 17.89 -1.61 12.04
N LEU A 148 18.04 -0.84 10.96
CA LEU A 148 17.93 0.62 11.03
C LEU A 148 16.49 1.06 11.29
N VAL A 149 15.51 0.43 10.63
CA VAL A 149 14.09 0.68 10.88
C VAL A 149 13.76 0.34 12.34
N ARG A 150 14.28 -0.78 12.86
CA ARG A 150 14.13 -1.15 14.27
C ARG A 150 14.64 -0.06 15.22
N GLN A 151 15.84 0.46 14.98
CA GLN A 151 16.43 1.54 15.79
C GLN A 151 15.60 2.83 15.73
N LYS A 152 15.11 3.21 14.54
CA LYS A 152 14.25 4.40 14.37
C LYS A 152 12.92 4.23 15.09
N THR A 153 12.30 3.06 14.99
CA THR A 153 11.06 2.74 15.70
C THR A 153 11.24 2.74 17.20
N ASP A 154 12.37 2.22 17.70
CA ASP A 154 12.69 2.23 19.13
C ASP A 154 12.81 3.67 19.67
N ALA A 155 13.53 4.54 18.95
CA ALA A 155 13.63 5.95 19.28
C ALA A 155 12.26 6.66 19.23
N ALA A 156 11.42 6.32 18.25
CA ALA A 156 10.08 6.88 18.13
C ALA A 156 9.19 6.50 19.33
N VAL A 157 9.23 5.23 19.75
CA VAL A 157 8.49 4.73 20.92
C VAL A 157 8.94 5.41 22.20
N GLU A 158 10.25 5.69 22.35
CA GLU A 158 10.78 6.46 23.48
C GLU A 158 10.31 7.92 23.50
N GLN A 159 10.01 8.48 22.33
CA GLN A 159 9.43 9.81 22.18
C GLN A 159 7.89 9.80 22.25
N GLY A 160 7.26 8.66 22.51
CA GLY A 160 5.80 8.51 22.60
C GLY A 160 5.09 8.40 21.23
N THR A 161 5.83 8.25 20.14
CA THR A 161 5.28 8.00 18.80
C THR A 161 5.20 6.49 18.55
N ILE A 162 3.98 5.99 18.34
CA ILE A 162 3.73 4.56 18.14
C ILE A 162 3.18 4.35 16.73
N ALA A 163 3.85 3.51 15.94
CA ALA A 163 3.40 3.03 14.63
C ALA A 163 3.03 1.54 14.74
N PRO A 164 1.76 1.20 15.05
CA PRO A 164 1.38 -0.16 15.44
C PRO A 164 1.57 -1.21 14.35
N ARG A 165 1.28 -0.88 13.08
CA ARG A 165 1.42 -1.81 11.95
C ARG A 165 2.89 -2.05 11.65
N LEU A 166 3.73 -1.02 11.73
CA LEU A 166 5.18 -1.18 11.57
C LEU A 166 5.77 -2.03 12.71
N LEU A 167 5.38 -1.76 13.96
CA LEU A 167 5.83 -2.55 15.12
C LEU A 167 5.46 -4.03 14.95
N MET A 168 4.23 -4.33 14.50
CA MET A 168 3.83 -5.70 14.19
C MET A 168 4.73 -6.32 13.12
N ALA A 169 4.95 -5.62 12.00
CA ALA A 169 5.78 -6.13 10.92
C ALA A 169 7.24 -6.38 11.37
N LEU A 170 7.81 -5.50 12.20
CA LEU A 170 9.14 -5.68 12.79
C LEU A 170 9.21 -6.87 13.75
N MET A 171 8.19 -7.07 14.58
CA MET A 171 8.11 -8.20 15.53
C MET A 171 7.99 -9.53 14.81
N GLU A 172 7.25 -9.58 13.70
CA GLU A 172 7.16 -10.77 12.85
C GLU A 172 8.50 -11.09 12.18
N LYS A 173 9.19 -10.08 11.64
CA LYS A 173 10.51 -10.24 11.00
C LYS A 173 11.63 -10.59 12.00
N SER A 174 11.59 -10.02 13.19
CA SER A 174 12.56 -10.28 14.27
C SER A 174 12.35 -11.63 14.96
N GLY A 175 11.21 -12.27 14.72
CA GLY A 175 10.78 -13.46 15.41
C GLY A 175 9.90 -13.12 16.62
N PRO A 176 8.69 -13.70 16.72
CA PRO A 176 7.72 -13.31 17.74
C PRO A 176 8.14 -13.73 19.16
N ALA A 177 9.02 -14.71 19.29
CA ALA A 177 9.57 -15.15 20.57
C ALA A 177 10.90 -14.45 20.95
N SER A 178 11.42 -13.55 20.10
CA SER A 178 12.67 -12.85 20.38
C SER A 178 12.56 -11.97 21.62
N PHE A 179 13.69 -11.73 22.29
CA PHE A 179 13.75 -10.82 23.44
C PHE A 179 13.24 -9.42 23.08
N TRP A 180 13.68 -8.88 21.93
CA TRP A 180 13.26 -7.58 21.43
C TRP A 180 11.74 -7.51 21.24
N THR A 181 11.13 -8.53 20.60
CA THR A 181 9.67 -8.56 20.41
C THR A 181 8.92 -8.58 21.74
N ARG A 182 9.37 -9.40 22.71
CA ARG A 182 8.72 -9.48 24.03
C ARG A 182 8.81 -8.15 24.80
N ASP A 183 9.98 -7.53 24.81
CA ASP A 183 10.19 -6.22 25.43
C ASP A 183 9.29 -5.15 24.81
N ARG A 184 9.29 -5.04 23.47
CA ARG A 184 8.49 -4.03 22.76
C ARG A 184 6.99 -4.28 22.85
N PHE A 185 6.56 -5.53 22.86
CA PHE A 185 5.16 -5.88 23.11
C PHE A 185 4.73 -5.41 24.51
N ALA A 186 5.54 -5.69 25.54
CA ALA A 186 5.27 -5.24 26.90
C ALA A 186 5.22 -3.70 27.01
N LYS A 187 6.17 -3.01 26.37
CA LYS A 187 6.29 -1.54 26.37
C LYS A 187 5.10 -0.88 25.67
N LEU A 188 4.66 -1.43 24.55
CA LEU A 188 3.52 -0.94 23.79
C LEU A 188 2.23 -0.97 24.61
N PHE A 189 1.91 -2.10 25.22
CA PHE A 189 0.68 -2.22 26.04
C PHE A 189 0.77 -1.51 27.39
N SER A 190 1.96 -1.14 27.85
CA SER A 190 2.12 -0.25 29.03
C SER A 190 2.06 1.24 28.68
N SER A 191 2.22 1.60 27.40
CA SER A 191 2.31 2.99 26.94
C SER A 191 1.25 3.29 25.88
N LEU A 192 0.08 2.65 25.98
CA LEU A 192 -1.03 2.91 25.05
C LEU A 192 -1.42 4.41 25.13
N PRO A 193 -1.72 5.04 23.98
CA PRO A 193 -2.07 6.46 23.92
C PRO A 193 -3.34 6.77 24.73
N ASP A 194 -3.65 8.04 24.96
CA ASP A 194 -4.90 8.41 25.62
C ASP A 194 -6.12 7.87 24.83
N PRO A 195 -6.95 6.99 25.41
CA PRO A 195 -8.11 6.42 24.73
C PRO A 195 -9.18 7.46 24.35
N ALA A 196 -9.15 8.66 24.93
CA ALA A 196 -10.05 9.76 24.58
C ALA A 196 -9.65 10.47 23.27
N ALA A 197 -8.39 10.34 22.82
CA ALA A 197 -7.94 10.96 21.59
C ALA A 197 -8.56 10.26 20.35
N GLU A 198 -9.08 11.04 19.39
CA GLU A 198 -9.72 10.50 18.17
C GLU A 198 -8.85 9.47 17.40
N PRO A 199 -7.53 9.68 17.19
CA PRO A 199 -6.69 8.68 16.54
C PRO A 199 -6.63 7.35 17.32
N ALA A 200 -6.69 7.42 18.65
CA ALA A 200 -6.65 6.26 19.52
C ALA A 200 -7.95 5.45 19.45
N LYS A 201 -9.10 6.12 19.30
CA LYS A 201 -10.40 5.46 19.12
C LYS A 201 -10.46 4.64 17.83
N GLN A 202 -9.93 5.19 16.74
CA GLN A 202 -9.92 4.52 15.43
C GLN A 202 -8.92 3.36 15.38
N ALA A 203 -7.79 3.46 16.07
CA ALA A 203 -6.74 2.44 16.11
C ALA A 203 -7.01 1.29 17.11
N ALA A 204 -8.09 1.35 17.91
CA ALA A 204 -8.39 0.32 18.92
C ALA A 204 -8.49 -1.11 18.33
N PRO A 205 -9.17 -1.35 17.19
CA PRO A 205 -9.17 -2.66 16.55
C PRO A 205 -7.78 -3.12 16.10
N ASP A 206 -6.91 -2.20 15.68
CA ASP A 206 -5.55 -2.53 15.22
C ASP A 206 -4.66 -2.99 16.39
N TYR A 207 -4.75 -2.31 17.54
CA TYR A 207 -4.07 -2.75 18.77
C TYR A 207 -4.56 -4.14 19.22
N ALA A 208 -5.87 -4.39 19.13
CA ALA A 208 -6.45 -5.69 19.45
C ALA A 208 -6.01 -6.78 18.46
N ALA A 209 -5.98 -6.48 17.16
CA ALA A 209 -5.52 -7.41 16.13
C ALA A 209 -4.05 -7.78 16.33
N MET A 210 -3.21 -6.80 16.63
CA MET A 210 -1.80 -7.01 16.98
C MET A 210 -1.65 -7.87 18.23
N TYR A 211 -2.40 -7.58 19.29
CA TYR A 211 -2.44 -8.40 20.49
C TYR A 211 -2.80 -9.85 20.13
N ALA A 212 -3.89 -10.05 19.40
CA ALA A 212 -4.40 -11.38 19.07
C ALA A 212 -3.48 -12.20 18.16
N SER A 213 -2.68 -11.54 17.31
CA SER A 213 -1.68 -12.19 16.45
C SER A 213 -0.45 -12.67 17.22
N LEU A 214 0.04 -11.85 18.17
CA LEU A 214 1.30 -12.09 18.87
C LEU A 214 1.13 -12.79 20.22
N ALA A 215 0.02 -12.60 20.92
CA ALA A 215 -0.24 -13.18 22.24
C ALA A 215 0.03 -14.69 22.33
N PRO A 216 -0.34 -15.52 21.34
CA PRO A 216 -0.04 -16.96 21.39
C PRO A 216 1.46 -17.31 21.30
N LYS A 217 2.30 -16.37 20.85
CA LYS A 217 3.71 -16.61 20.48
C LYS A 217 4.71 -16.00 21.47
N ILE A 218 4.29 -15.06 22.31
CA ILE A 218 5.16 -14.27 23.19
C ILE A 218 5.30 -14.84 24.63
N GLY A 219 4.44 -15.79 25.01
CA GLY A 219 4.39 -16.40 26.34
C GLY A 219 3.16 -15.99 27.15
N ARG A 220 2.66 -16.92 27.99
CA ARG A 220 1.37 -16.79 28.70
C ARG A 220 1.31 -15.61 29.66
N ASP A 221 2.35 -15.37 30.45
CA ASP A 221 2.36 -14.29 31.44
C ASP A 221 2.35 -12.90 30.80
N LEU A 222 3.10 -12.74 29.71
CA LEU A 222 3.15 -11.49 28.96
C LEU A 222 1.84 -11.24 28.21
N ALA A 223 1.23 -12.28 27.63
CA ALA A 223 -0.10 -12.21 27.04
C ALA A 223 -1.14 -11.78 28.09
N ARG A 224 -1.17 -12.45 29.25
CA ARG A 224 -2.09 -12.15 30.36
C ARG A 224 -1.97 -10.71 30.84
N SER A 225 -0.76 -10.26 31.16
CA SER A 225 -0.52 -8.90 31.67
C SER A 225 -0.82 -7.80 30.64
N SER A 226 -0.53 -8.05 29.36
CA SER A 226 -0.81 -7.10 28.28
C SER A 226 -2.31 -7.04 27.96
N ALA A 227 -3.03 -8.17 28.03
CA ALA A 227 -4.49 -8.17 27.90
C ALA A 227 -5.16 -7.36 29.02
N ALA A 228 -4.72 -7.53 30.28
CA ALA A 228 -5.25 -6.74 31.39
C ALA A 228 -5.12 -5.23 31.14
N ARG A 229 -3.93 -4.80 30.65
CA ARG A 229 -3.70 -3.39 30.28
C ARG A 229 -4.57 -2.94 29.10
N LEU A 230 -4.72 -3.78 28.08
CA LEU A 230 -5.55 -3.47 26.93
C LEU A 230 -7.04 -3.38 27.31
N PHE A 231 -7.56 -4.29 28.13
CA PHE A 231 -8.93 -4.20 28.64
C PHE A 231 -9.13 -2.96 29.52
N ALA A 232 -8.19 -2.65 30.41
CA ALA A 232 -8.25 -1.41 31.20
C ALA A 232 -8.23 -0.16 30.31
N TRP A 233 -7.46 -0.18 29.22
CA TRP A 233 -7.44 0.90 28.23
C TRP A 233 -8.77 1.01 27.47
N LEU A 234 -9.30 -0.11 26.96
CA LEU A 234 -10.59 -0.16 26.27
C LEU A 234 -11.75 0.28 27.17
N ASN A 235 -11.69 -0.01 28.47
CA ASN A 235 -12.73 0.40 29.43
C ASN A 235 -12.91 1.92 29.54
N ARG A 236 -11.83 2.67 29.27
CA ARG A 236 -11.86 4.14 29.28
C ARG A 236 -12.42 4.74 27.99
N MET A 237 -12.64 3.93 26.96
CA MET A 237 -13.27 4.37 25.72
C MET A 237 -14.80 4.38 25.86
N GLU A 238 -15.46 5.31 25.17
CA GLU A 238 -16.91 5.32 25.05
C GLU A 238 -17.44 4.02 24.42
N ALA A 239 -18.67 3.64 24.79
CA ALA A 239 -19.31 2.49 24.20
C ALA A 239 -19.57 2.70 22.72
N GLY A 240 -19.09 1.78 21.88
CA GLY A 240 -19.24 1.88 20.43
C GLY A 240 -18.69 0.65 19.70
N PRO A 241 -18.93 0.57 18.38
CA PRO A 241 -18.59 -0.62 17.60
C PRO A 241 -17.09 -0.91 17.57
N GLN A 242 -16.22 0.10 17.57
CA GLN A 242 -14.77 -0.06 17.61
C GLN A 242 -14.31 -0.69 18.93
N ARG A 243 -14.83 -0.19 20.07
CA ARG A 243 -14.54 -0.75 21.39
C ARG A 243 -14.99 -2.20 21.48
N SER A 244 -16.23 -2.50 21.08
CA SER A 244 -16.77 -3.86 21.10
C SER A 244 -15.98 -4.82 20.20
N SER A 245 -15.60 -4.37 19.00
CA SER A 245 -14.74 -5.14 18.10
C SER A 245 -13.38 -5.45 18.74
N ALA A 246 -12.71 -4.43 19.28
CA ALA A 246 -11.41 -4.58 19.93
C ALA A 246 -11.48 -5.51 21.15
N VAL A 247 -12.53 -5.42 21.98
CA VAL A 247 -12.76 -6.34 23.11
C VAL A 247 -12.90 -7.78 22.61
N ASN A 248 -13.69 -8.01 21.57
CA ASN A 248 -13.90 -9.35 21.01
C ASN A 248 -12.60 -9.96 20.47
N ILE A 249 -11.85 -9.20 19.66
CA ILE A 249 -10.57 -9.64 19.10
C ILE A 249 -9.57 -9.94 20.22
N THR A 250 -9.49 -9.08 21.24
CA THR A 250 -8.60 -9.25 22.40
C THR A 250 -8.96 -10.50 23.20
N ALA A 251 -10.24 -10.68 23.52
CA ALA A 251 -10.74 -11.84 24.26
C ALA A 251 -10.42 -13.15 23.54
N SER A 252 -10.73 -13.25 22.25
CA SER A 252 -10.41 -14.43 21.44
C SER A 252 -8.90 -14.64 21.26
N GLY A 253 -8.12 -13.56 21.21
CA GLY A 253 -6.65 -13.64 21.22
C GLY A 253 -6.10 -14.21 22.52
N LEU A 254 -6.62 -13.76 23.66
CA LEU A 254 -6.21 -14.20 24.99
C LEU A 254 -6.61 -15.65 25.26
N GLU A 255 -7.83 -16.04 24.90
CA GLU A 255 -8.31 -17.42 25.02
C GLU A 255 -7.41 -18.39 24.25
N ARG A 256 -7.04 -18.05 23.01
CA ARG A 256 -6.08 -18.86 22.22
C ARG A 256 -4.69 -18.93 22.85
N ALA A 257 -4.23 -17.86 23.49
CA ALA A 257 -2.91 -17.80 24.11
C ALA A 257 -2.83 -18.59 25.43
N LEU A 258 -3.87 -18.52 26.25
CA LEU A 258 -3.90 -19.13 27.60
C LEU A 258 -4.53 -20.54 27.62
N GLY A 259 -5.48 -20.79 26.72
CA GLY A 259 -6.41 -21.92 26.79
C GLY A 259 -7.63 -21.60 27.66
N GLU A 260 -8.73 -22.33 27.43
CA GLU A 260 -10.06 -22.06 28.01
C GLU A 260 -10.06 -21.97 29.55
N LYS A 261 -9.34 -22.87 30.23
CA LYS A 261 -9.28 -22.89 31.71
C LYS A 261 -8.61 -21.63 32.27
N ALA A 262 -7.40 -21.33 31.81
CA ALA A 262 -6.64 -20.17 32.30
C ALA A 262 -7.26 -18.84 31.85
N TYR A 263 -8.01 -18.83 30.74
CA TYR A 263 -8.81 -17.68 30.32
C TYR A 263 -9.97 -17.40 31.28
N ARG A 264 -10.72 -18.42 31.71
CA ARG A 264 -11.76 -18.26 32.75
C ARG A 264 -11.18 -17.74 34.07
N GLU A 265 -10.08 -18.34 34.53
CA GLU A 265 -9.37 -17.88 35.74
C GLU A 265 -8.88 -16.43 35.62
N PHE A 266 -8.51 -15.99 34.41
CA PHE A 266 -8.17 -14.59 34.15
C PHE A 266 -9.38 -13.67 34.31
N LEU A 267 -10.52 -14.00 33.70
CA LEU A 267 -11.74 -13.19 33.80
C LEU A 267 -12.28 -13.15 35.24
N GLU A 268 -12.16 -14.24 35.99
CA GLU A 268 -12.55 -14.25 37.41
C GLU A 268 -11.67 -13.31 38.26
N GLY A 269 -10.39 -13.18 37.89
CA GLY A 269 -9.43 -12.32 38.59
C GLY A 269 -9.40 -10.85 38.15
N ASP A 270 -9.94 -10.52 36.97
CA ASP A 270 -9.97 -9.16 36.42
C ASP A 270 -11.41 -8.70 36.16
N VAL A 271 -11.95 -7.93 37.12
CA VAL A 271 -13.33 -7.44 37.08
C VAL A 271 -13.59 -6.56 35.86
N VAL A 272 -12.61 -5.78 35.42
CA VAL A 272 -12.75 -4.87 34.26
C VAL A 272 -12.83 -5.69 32.97
N ALA A 273 -11.92 -6.65 32.80
CA ALA A 273 -11.95 -7.54 31.64
C ALA A 273 -13.25 -8.34 31.58
N ARG A 274 -13.71 -8.88 32.72
CA ARG A 274 -14.99 -9.61 32.79
C ARG A 274 -16.17 -8.74 32.40
N GLN A 275 -16.28 -7.54 32.96
CA GLN A 275 -17.38 -6.62 32.64
C GLN A 275 -17.41 -6.24 31.16
N LEU A 276 -16.25 -5.98 30.54
CA LEU A 276 -16.17 -5.68 29.10
C LEU A 276 -16.56 -6.87 28.23
N VAL A 277 -16.12 -8.08 28.61
CA VAL A 277 -16.41 -9.32 27.88
C VAL A 277 -17.86 -9.77 28.08
N GLU A 278 -18.51 -9.43 29.18
CA GLU A 278 -19.93 -9.69 29.43
C GLU A 278 -20.83 -8.65 28.77
N ALA A 279 -20.41 -7.38 28.74
CA ALA A 279 -21.09 -6.28 28.06
C ALA A 279 -20.94 -6.32 26.52
N LYS A 280 -20.62 -7.48 25.94
CA LYS A 280 -20.52 -7.68 24.50
C LYS A 280 -21.84 -7.29 23.82
N GLY A 281 -21.80 -6.22 23.04
CA GLY A 281 -22.76 -6.03 21.97
C GLY A 281 -22.59 -7.14 20.90
N PRO A 282 -23.62 -7.39 20.07
CA PRO A 282 -23.47 -8.30 18.94
C PRO A 282 -22.22 -7.93 18.12
N PRO A 283 -21.52 -8.92 17.53
CA PRO A 283 -20.39 -8.63 16.66
C PRO A 283 -20.84 -7.56 15.65
N PRO A 284 -20.03 -6.52 15.40
CA PRO A 284 -20.39 -5.55 14.38
C PRO A 284 -20.67 -6.36 13.11
N SER A 285 -21.89 -6.26 12.58
CA SER A 285 -22.11 -6.56 11.17
C SER A 285 -20.99 -5.81 10.45
N ALA A 286 -20.21 -6.53 9.65
CA ALA A 286 -19.11 -5.93 8.92
C ALA A 286 -19.65 -4.65 8.30
N GLN A 287 -19.26 -3.50 8.85
CA GLN A 287 -19.35 -2.26 8.12
C GLN A 287 -18.30 -2.47 7.04
N THR A 288 -18.70 -3.15 5.97
CA THR A 288 -18.19 -2.85 4.65
C THR A 288 -18.26 -1.35 4.60
N ASN A 289 -17.10 -0.69 4.69
CA ASN A 289 -16.95 0.66 4.18
C ASN A 289 -17.72 0.61 2.86
N ASN A 290 -18.82 1.36 2.76
CA ASN A 290 -19.62 1.38 1.55
C ASN A 290 -18.73 2.01 0.48
N GLU A 291 -17.85 1.21 -0.11
CA GLU A 291 -17.49 1.36 -1.50
C GLU A 291 -18.84 1.30 -2.21
N GLU A 292 -19.31 2.46 -2.62
CA GLU A 292 -20.55 2.63 -3.37
C GLU A 292 -20.42 1.82 -4.67
N THR A 293 -20.84 0.55 -4.62
CA THR A 293 -20.62 -0.42 -5.68
C THR A 293 -21.74 -0.33 -6.70
N VAL A 294 -21.36 0.00 -7.94
CA VAL A 294 -22.24 -0.05 -9.10
C VAL A 294 -22.04 -1.39 -9.80
N SER A 295 -23.14 -2.09 -10.12
CA SER A 295 -23.09 -3.39 -10.78
C SER A 295 -23.15 -3.24 -12.31
N VAL A 296 -22.05 -3.58 -12.98
CA VAL A 296 -21.97 -3.64 -14.46
C VAL A 296 -23.01 -4.60 -15.04
N LEU A 297 -23.33 -5.69 -14.33
CA LEU A 297 -24.36 -6.66 -14.75
C LEU A 297 -25.76 -6.04 -14.77
N ARG A 298 -26.03 -5.09 -13.86
CA ARG A 298 -27.29 -4.34 -13.84
C ARG A 298 -27.36 -3.37 -15.02
N ALA A 299 -26.26 -2.71 -15.34
CA ALA A 299 -26.17 -1.82 -16.50
C ALA A 299 -26.37 -2.58 -17.84
N MET A 300 -25.80 -3.79 -17.95
CA MET A 300 -25.96 -4.65 -19.13
C MET A 300 -27.39 -5.16 -19.37
N GLY A 301 -28.22 -5.23 -18.33
CA GLY A 301 -29.61 -5.69 -18.43
C GLY A 301 -30.63 -4.59 -18.75
N SER A 302 -30.18 -3.36 -19.03
CA SER A 302 -31.05 -2.19 -19.11
C SER A 302 -30.96 -1.50 -20.48
N GLU A 303 -32.06 -1.47 -21.22
CA GLU A 303 -32.17 -0.83 -22.54
C GLU A 303 -33.09 0.40 -22.46
N GLY A 304 -32.59 1.60 -22.75
CA GLY A 304 -33.46 2.80 -22.84
C GLY A 304 -32.75 4.16 -22.76
N THR A 305 -33.41 5.23 -23.22
CA THR A 305 -32.95 6.63 -23.19
C THR A 305 -33.35 7.38 -21.91
N GLU A 306 -34.27 6.82 -21.11
CA GLU A 306 -34.73 7.40 -19.83
C GLU A 306 -33.61 7.52 -18.77
N GLN A 307 -32.54 6.75 -18.92
CA GLN A 307 -31.41 6.66 -17.98
C GLN A 307 -30.54 7.93 -17.92
N LEU A 308 -30.50 8.73 -18.99
CA LEU A 308 -29.71 9.98 -19.01
C LEU A 308 -30.27 11.03 -18.04
N GLY A 309 -31.59 11.03 -17.82
CA GLY A 309 -32.25 11.92 -16.86
C GLY A 309 -31.95 11.56 -15.41
N ASP A 310 -31.88 10.26 -15.12
CA ASP A 310 -31.62 9.74 -13.77
C ASP A 310 -30.17 9.94 -13.33
N LEU A 311 -29.21 9.81 -14.27
CA LEU A 311 -27.79 10.07 -14.00
C LEU A 311 -27.55 11.48 -13.44
N ARG A 312 -28.25 12.49 -13.95
CA ARG A 312 -28.06 13.89 -13.51
C ARG A 312 -28.44 14.14 -12.05
N ARG A 313 -29.26 13.28 -11.46
CA ARG A 313 -29.71 13.38 -10.06
C ARG A 313 -28.75 12.69 -9.08
N LEU A 314 -27.81 11.89 -9.58
CA LEU A 314 -26.85 11.18 -8.75
C LEU A 314 -25.69 12.12 -8.31
N PRO A 315 -25.11 11.90 -7.11
CA PRO A 315 -23.84 12.49 -6.71
C PRO A 315 -22.73 12.21 -7.74
N ALA A 316 -21.73 13.08 -7.83
CA ALA A 316 -20.69 13.01 -8.86
C ALA A 316 -19.95 11.65 -8.92
N SER A 317 -19.61 11.05 -7.77
CA SER A 317 -18.97 9.72 -7.70
C SER A 317 -19.83 8.63 -8.34
N LEU A 318 -21.08 8.52 -7.91
CA LEU A 318 -22.05 7.54 -8.41
C LEU A 318 -22.40 7.78 -9.87
N ARG A 319 -22.57 9.05 -10.26
CA ARG A 319 -22.84 9.45 -11.63
C ARG A 319 -21.71 9.03 -12.56
N ALA A 320 -20.46 9.25 -12.15
CA ALA A 320 -19.28 8.85 -12.92
C ALA A 320 -19.25 7.33 -13.15
N ARG A 321 -19.45 6.54 -12.08
CA ARG A 321 -19.45 5.07 -12.12
C ARG A 321 -20.60 4.49 -12.93
N GLU A 322 -21.82 4.94 -12.69
CA GLU A 322 -23.02 4.47 -13.39
C GLU A 322 -22.95 4.81 -14.88
N ALA A 323 -22.55 6.04 -15.23
CA ALA A 323 -22.37 6.45 -16.61
C ALA A 323 -21.25 5.64 -17.30
N ALA A 324 -20.12 5.39 -16.63
CA ALA A 324 -19.06 4.55 -17.17
C ALA A 324 -19.50 3.09 -17.38
N ALA A 325 -20.28 2.52 -16.44
CA ALA A 325 -20.82 1.18 -16.55
C ALA A 325 -21.81 1.06 -17.73
N LEU A 326 -22.70 2.04 -17.91
CA LEU A 326 -23.63 2.10 -19.04
C LEU A 326 -22.87 2.28 -20.37
N GLY A 327 -21.89 3.17 -20.41
CA GLY A 327 -21.03 3.37 -21.58
C GLY A 327 -20.28 2.10 -21.97
N PHE A 328 -19.71 1.39 -21.00
CA PHE A 328 -19.05 0.11 -21.22
C PHE A 328 -20.02 -0.97 -21.74
N ALA A 329 -21.18 -1.13 -21.08
CA ALA A 329 -22.18 -2.11 -21.48
C ALA A 329 -22.64 -1.90 -22.93
N ARG A 330 -22.90 -0.63 -23.32
CA ARG A 330 -23.31 -0.32 -24.70
C ARG A 330 -22.18 -0.50 -25.70
N GLY A 331 -20.99 -0.01 -25.36
CA GLY A 331 -19.83 -0.07 -26.23
C GLY A 331 -19.31 -1.48 -26.51
N THR A 332 -19.63 -2.44 -25.62
CA THR A 332 -19.25 -3.85 -25.77
C THR A 332 -20.36 -4.73 -26.35
N ALA A 333 -21.62 -4.29 -26.35
CA ALA A 333 -22.75 -5.09 -26.82
C ALA A 333 -22.80 -5.24 -28.35
N LYS A 334 -22.67 -4.14 -29.12
CA LYS A 334 -22.67 -4.17 -30.59
C LYS A 334 -21.80 -3.03 -31.19
N PRO A 335 -21.11 -3.25 -32.33
CA PRO A 335 -20.29 -2.22 -32.97
C PRO A 335 -21.04 -0.94 -33.40
N ALA A 336 -22.35 -1.04 -33.65
CA ALA A 336 -23.19 0.07 -34.09
C ALA A 336 -23.61 1.03 -32.95
N ASP A 337 -23.38 0.67 -31.68
CA ASP A 337 -23.81 1.46 -30.51
C ASP A 337 -22.68 2.29 -29.88
N LYS A 338 -21.55 2.42 -30.58
CA LYS A 338 -20.38 3.20 -30.12
C LYS A 338 -20.71 4.68 -29.88
N ASP A 339 -21.56 5.28 -30.71
CA ASP A 339 -21.97 6.67 -30.55
C ASP A 339 -22.85 6.88 -29.31
N SER A 340 -23.68 5.87 -28.97
CA SER A 340 -24.46 5.88 -27.74
C SER A 340 -23.58 5.71 -26.50
N ALA A 341 -22.56 4.85 -26.58
CA ALA A 341 -21.57 4.67 -25.52
C ALA A 341 -20.75 5.95 -25.27
N ALA A 342 -20.40 6.69 -26.33
CA ALA A 342 -19.64 7.93 -26.24
C ALA A 342 -20.33 8.99 -25.37
N SER A 343 -21.66 9.13 -25.51
CA SER A 343 -22.44 10.09 -24.70
C SER A 343 -22.43 9.76 -23.21
N PHE A 344 -22.44 8.48 -22.84
CA PHE A 344 -22.33 8.06 -21.45
C PHE A 344 -20.91 8.30 -20.90
N PHE A 345 -19.88 8.07 -21.70
CA PHE A 345 -18.51 8.41 -21.28
C PHE A 345 -18.31 9.92 -21.14
N ASP A 346 -18.93 10.76 -21.97
CA ASP A 346 -18.86 12.22 -21.78
C ASP A 346 -19.42 12.64 -20.41
N ILE A 347 -20.55 12.06 -19.99
CA ILE A 347 -21.11 12.26 -18.65
C ILE A 347 -20.17 11.72 -17.58
N ALA A 348 -19.60 10.53 -17.79
CA ALA A 348 -18.71 9.89 -16.81
C ALA A 348 -17.45 10.73 -16.55
N PHE A 349 -16.79 11.20 -17.61
CA PHE A 349 -15.60 12.05 -17.50
C PHE A 349 -15.93 13.42 -16.89
N SER A 350 -17.05 14.04 -17.26
CA SER A 350 -17.49 15.30 -16.65
C SER A 350 -17.78 15.13 -15.15
N ALA A 351 -18.41 14.04 -14.75
CA ALA A 351 -18.69 13.76 -13.33
C ALA A 351 -17.42 13.38 -12.56
N ALA A 352 -16.46 12.69 -13.19
CA ALA A 352 -15.16 12.41 -12.60
C ALA A 352 -14.36 13.70 -12.36
N ASP A 353 -14.41 14.66 -13.28
CA ASP A 353 -13.77 15.98 -13.14
C ASP A 353 -14.44 16.81 -12.01
N GLU A 354 -15.78 16.80 -11.94
CA GLU A 354 -16.55 17.40 -10.84
C GLU A 354 -16.13 16.80 -9.50
N PHE A 355 -16.03 15.47 -9.40
CA PHE A 355 -15.60 14.80 -8.18
C PHE A 355 -14.13 15.10 -7.84
N TRP A 356 -13.23 15.09 -8.83
CA TRP A 356 -11.81 15.41 -8.66
C TRP A 356 -11.56 16.82 -8.13
N SER A 357 -12.40 17.80 -8.50
CA SER A 357 -12.30 19.17 -7.99
C SER A 357 -12.39 19.26 -6.46
N GLN A 358 -12.94 18.24 -5.80
CA GLN A 358 -13.11 18.15 -4.34
C GLN A 358 -12.10 17.19 -3.68
N ARG A 359 -11.04 16.78 -4.39
CA ARG A 359 -10.08 15.73 -3.95
C ARG A 359 -9.40 15.96 -2.60
N GLU A 360 -9.32 17.20 -2.13
CA GLU A 360 -8.72 17.52 -0.83
C GLU A 360 -9.60 17.08 0.34
N SER A 361 -10.92 17.04 0.17
CA SER A 361 -11.90 16.74 1.22
C SER A 361 -12.52 15.34 1.11
N ILE A 362 -12.35 14.67 -0.02
CA ILE A 362 -12.94 13.36 -0.30
C ILE A 362 -11.88 12.27 -0.48
N LYS A 363 -12.22 11.05 -0.05
CA LYS A 363 -11.37 9.88 -0.26
C LYS A 363 -11.56 9.33 -1.67
N ASN A 364 -10.49 8.76 -2.24
CA ASN A 364 -10.51 7.98 -3.48
C ASN A 364 -10.94 8.73 -4.77
N ALA A 365 -10.74 10.04 -4.87
CA ALA A 365 -10.97 10.77 -6.12
C ALA A 365 -10.18 10.20 -7.32
N ALA A 366 -8.94 9.77 -7.07
CA ALA A 366 -8.09 9.14 -8.09
C ALA A 366 -8.68 7.84 -8.62
N GLY A 367 -9.24 7.00 -7.74
CA GLY A 367 -9.84 5.73 -8.13
C GLY A 367 -11.00 5.92 -9.12
N ILE A 368 -11.82 6.95 -8.95
CA ILE A 368 -12.92 7.26 -9.90
C ILE A 368 -12.38 7.64 -11.28
N VAL A 369 -11.34 8.49 -11.34
CA VAL A 369 -10.71 8.87 -12.61
C VAL A 369 -10.09 7.67 -13.30
N GLU A 370 -9.42 6.78 -12.54
CA GLU A 370 -8.88 5.53 -13.07
C GLU A 370 -10.01 4.61 -13.60
N GLU A 371 -11.04 4.33 -12.79
CA GLU A 371 -12.16 3.45 -13.16
C GLU A 371 -12.87 3.91 -14.45
N VAL A 372 -13.20 5.20 -14.56
CA VAL A 372 -13.86 5.77 -15.75
C VAL A 372 -12.97 5.66 -16.98
N SER A 373 -11.68 5.97 -16.82
CA SER A 373 -10.71 5.94 -17.93
C SER A 373 -10.44 4.51 -18.41
N GLU A 374 -10.37 3.54 -17.50
CA GLU A 374 -10.20 2.13 -17.84
C GLU A 374 -11.44 1.57 -18.54
N ALA A 375 -12.64 1.85 -18.02
CA ALA A 375 -13.90 1.43 -18.63
C ALA A 375 -14.02 1.95 -20.07
N ALA A 376 -13.70 3.23 -20.30
CA ALA A 376 -13.68 3.81 -21.63
C ALA A 376 -12.62 3.16 -22.54
N ALA A 377 -11.40 2.94 -22.02
CA ALA A 377 -10.32 2.34 -22.81
C ALA A 377 -10.62 0.90 -23.23
N HIS A 378 -11.41 0.17 -22.44
CA HIS A 378 -11.90 -1.15 -22.80
C HIS A 378 -12.84 -1.16 -24.02
N VAL A 379 -13.51 -0.04 -24.31
CA VAL A 379 -14.34 0.14 -25.51
C VAL A 379 -13.50 0.71 -26.65
N ASP A 380 -12.83 1.84 -26.43
CA ASP A 380 -11.97 2.52 -27.41
C ASP A 380 -10.84 3.28 -26.70
N ALA A 381 -9.61 2.78 -26.81
CA ALA A 381 -8.46 3.33 -26.11
C ALA A 381 -8.01 4.70 -26.64
N ILE A 382 -8.22 4.99 -27.93
CA ILE A 382 -7.83 6.28 -28.51
C ILE A 382 -8.81 7.35 -28.08
N ASP A 383 -10.11 7.03 -28.13
CA ASP A 383 -11.16 7.94 -27.74
C ASP A 383 -11.19 8.19 -26.21
N ALA A 384 -10.85 7.17 -25.42
CA ALA A 384 -10.61 7.29 -23.99
C ALA A 384 -9.39 8.17 -23.68
N LEU A 385 -8.27 7.99 -24.41
CA LEU A 385 -7.09 8.85 -24.24
C LEU A 385 -7.43 10.32 -24.52
N ARG A 386 -8.19 10.59 -25.58
CA ARG A 386 -8.66 11.95 -25.92
C ARG A 386 -9.48 12.58 -24.80
N ARG A 387 -10.39 11.80 -24.17
CA ARG A 387 -11.19 12.29 -23.03
C ARG A 387 -10.35 12.50 -21.78
N ALA A 388 -9.45 11.58 -21.46
CA ALA A 388 -8.51 11.75 -20.35
C ALA A 388 -7.66 13.01 -20.54
N GLN A 389 -7.21 13.28 -21.77
CA GLN A 389 -6.50 14.52 -22.11
C GLN A 389 -7.36 15.79 -22.00
N GLY A 390 -8.69 15.67 -22.00
CA GLY A 390 -9.63 16.78 -21.88
C GLY A 390 -10.05 17.12 -20.44
N LEU A 391 -9.57 16.39 -19.43
CA LEU A 391 -9.81 16.70 -18.02
C LEU A 391 -9.20 18.06 -17.65
N GLN A 392 -9.84 18.81 -16.75
CA GLN A 392 -9.44 20.20 -16.45
C GLN A 392 -8.17 20.28 -15.62
N ASP A 393 -8.03 19.37 -14.65
CA ASP A 393 -6.87 19.33 -13.75
C ASP A 393 -5.75 18.46 -14.34
N PRO A 394 -4.50 18.96 -14.43
CA PRO A 394 -3.37 18.22 -15.00
C PRO A 394 -3.06 16.90 -14.30
N THR A 395 -3.36 16.77 -13.00
CA THR A 395 -3.18 15.51 -12.27
C THR A 395 -4.25 14.50 -12.69
N ALA A 396 -5.52 14.91 -12.77
CA ALA A 396 -6.59 14.05 -13.27
C ALA A 396 -6.31 13.61 -14.71
N GLN A 397 -5.84 14.53 -15.55
CA GLN A 397 -5.40 14.27 -16.91
C GLN A 397 -4.31 13.18 -16.94
N ALA A 398 -3.25 13.34 -16.15
CA ALA A 398 -2.15 12.38 -16.09
C ALA A 398 -2.60 10.99 -15.58
N ILE A 399 -3.42 10.94 -14.52
CA ILE A 399 -3.96 9.69 -13.96
C ILE A 399 -4.82 8.98 -15.00
N GLY A 400 -5.74 9.68 -15.66
CA GLY A 400 -6.60 9.10 -16.69
C GLY A 400 -5.79 8.57 -17.89
N MET A 401 -4.78 9.31 -18.35
CA MET A 401 -3.88 8.86 -19.41
C MET A 401 -3.12 7.58 -19.04
N ILE A 402 -2.61 7.49 -17.81
CA ILE A 402 -1.91 6.31 -17.29
C ILE A 402 -2.87 5.11 -17.18
N ALA A 403 -4.11 5.33 -16.74
CA ALA A 403 -5.16 4.31 -16.68
C ALA A 403 -5.49 3.74 -18.06
N VAL A 404 -5.62 4.58 -19.10
CA VAL A 404 -5.79 4.12 -20.49
C VAL A 404 -4.60 3.25 -20.93
N ALA A 405 -3.37 3.68 -20.62
CA ALA A 405 -2.16 2.93 -20.95
C ALA A 405 -2.11 1.56 -20.24
N ARG A 406 -2.65 1.46 -19.02
CA ARG A 406 -2.77 0.21 -18.24
C ARG A 406 -3.65 -0.81 -18.98
N VAL A 407 -4.80 -0.39 -19.48
CA VAL A 407 -5.71 -1.27 -20.24
C VAL A 407 -5.07 -1.78 -21.52
N VAL A 408 -4.38 -0.91 -22.26
CA VAL A 408 -3.65 -1.31 -23.47
C VAL A 408 -2.56 -2.34 -23.11
N SER A 409 -1.79 -2.09 -22.06
CA SER A 409 -0.78 -3.05 -21.58
C SER A 409 -1.37 -4.41 -21.18
N GLY A 410 -2.57 -4.43 -20.61
CA GLY A 410 -3.25 -5.66 -20.20
C GLY A 410 -3.81 -6.47 -21.36
N ARG A 411 -4.08 -5.85 -22.52
CA ARG A 411 -4.51 -6.55 -23.74
C ARG A 411 -3.35 -7.27 -24.42
N ASP A 412 -2.14 -6.71 -24.40
CA ASP A 412 -0.94 -7.33 -24.99
C ASP A 412 -0.43 -8.55 -24.22
N ALA A 413 -0.81 -8.68 -22.94
CA ALA A 413 -0.40 -9.78 -22.07
C ALA A 413 -1.30 -11.03 -22.16
N ARG A 414 -2.40 -10.96 -22.93
CA ARG A 414 -3.30 -12.08 -23.25
C ARG A 414 -3.06 -12.53 -24.68
#